data_AF-A0A7C6A007-F1
#
_entry.id   AF-A0A7C6A007-F1
#
_cell.length_a   1.000
_cell.length_b   1.000
_cell.length_c   1.000
_cell.angle_alpha   90.00
_cell.angle_beta   90.00
_cell.angle_gamma   90.00
#
_symmetry.space_group_name_H-M   'P 1'
#
loop_
_entity.id
_entity.type
_entity.pdbx_description
1 polymer ?
#
loop_
_entity_poly.entity_id
_entity_poly.type
_entity_poly.pdbx_seq_one_letter_code
_entity_poly.pdbx_strand_id
1 'polypeptide(L)'
;GEFAGYLLGYYGRMVISEERKRKMDYMLKIFDRYGAVAIFLFALTPLPDDLLIIPLGIMHYNPVKFLIPCILGKFSMCLILALGGRFSISIIRGLLAGEGGWVTTVITFLLLIGIIIIMLKLDWEKIFLKYVEKHEGTGDRGQNN
;
A
#
# COMPACT_ATOMS: atom_id res chain seq x y z
N GLY A 1 -14.10 1.17 16.61
CA GLY A 1 -13.43 2.33 15.99
C GLY A 1 -13.81 2.48 14.54
N GLU A 2 -13.43 1.52 13.71
CA GLU A 2 -13.56 1.57 12.24
C GLU A 2 -15.02 1.66 11.73
N PHE A 3 -15.94 0.89 12.31
CA PHE A 3 -17.37 0.93 11.96
C PHE A 3 -18.05 2.28 12.26
N ALA A 4 -17.60 2.98 13.31
CA ALA A 4 -18.12 4.30 13.64
C ALA A 4 -17.68 5.33 12.60
N GLY A 5 -16.44 5.23 12.10
CA GLY A 5 -15.94 6.07 11.00
C GLY A 5 -16.69 5.82 9.69
N TYR A 6 -17.02 4.56 9.38
CA TYR A 6 -17.83 4.22 8.20
C TYR A 6 -19.24 4.82 8.29
N LEU A 7 -19.89 4.72 9.46
CA LEU A 7 -21.22 5.32 9.70
C LEU A 7 -21.21 6.85 9.62
N LEU A 8 -20.16 7.49 10.14
CA LEU A 8 -20.01 8.95 10.07
C LEU A 8 -19.80 9.43 8.61
N GLY A 9 -19.02 8.69 7.83
CA GLY A 9 -18.86 8.93 6.39
C GLY A 9 -20.14 8.67 5.59
N TYR A 10 -20.89 7.62 5.95
CA TYR A 10 -22.18 7.27 5.34
C TYR A 10 -23.22 8.38 5.53
N TYR A 11 -23.39 8.89 6.76
CA TYR A 11 -24.31 10.00 7.03
C TYR A 11 -23.79 11.36 6.56
N GLY A 12 -22.47 11.57 6.50
CA GLY A 12 -21.87 12.81 6.00
C GLY A 12 -22.21 13.14 4.53
N ARG A 13 -22.55 12.13 3.72
CA ARG A 13 -22.94 12.32 2.31
C ARG A 13 -24.28 13.06 2.14
N MET A 14 -25.14 13.10 3.16
CA MET A 14 -26.34 13.95 3.15
C MET A 14 -26.00 15.45 3.13
N VAL A 15 -24.83 15.83 3.65
CA VAL A 15 -24.37 17.23 3.70
C VAL A 15 -23.58 17.62 2.44
N ILE A 16 -23.27 16.65 1.57
CA ILE A 16 -22.45 16.86 0.36
C ILE A 16 -23.32 17.25 -0.84
N SER A 17 -22.95 18.34 -1.52
CA SER A 17 -23.56 18.82 -2.77
C SER A 17 -23.60 17.77 -3.88
N GLU A 18 -24.69 17.77 -4.67
CA GLU A 18 -24.93 16.86 -5.81
C GLU A 18 -23.78 16.83 -6.84
N GLU A 19 -23.09 17.94 -7.05
CA GLU A 19 -21.94 18.00 -7.96
C GLU A 19 -20.77 17.13 -7.48
N ARG A 20 -20.52 17.12 -6.16
CA ARG A 20 -19.51 16.25 -5.53
C ARG A 20 -19.96 14.80 -5.51
N LYS A 21 -21.24 14.51 -5.27
CA LYS A 21 -21.78 13.15 -5.39
C LYS A 21 -21.56 12.58 -6.78
N ARG A 22 -21.79 13.39 -7.83
CA ARG A 22 -21.59 12.97 -9.22
C ARG A 22 -20.13 12.63 -9.52
N LYS A 23 -19.18 13.45 -9.08
CA LYS A 23 -17.73 13.16 -9.21
C LYS A 23 -17.34 11.87 -8.47
N MET A 24 -17.86 11.66 -7.27
CA MET A 24 -17.63 10.42 -6.51
C MET A 24 -18.22 9.19 -7.20
N ASP A 25 -19.37 9.29 -7.86
CA ASP A 25 -19.95 8.17 -8.61
C ASP A 25 -19.12 7.78 -9.84
N TYR A 26 -18.45 8.73 -10.48
CA TYR A 26 -17.47 8.40 -11.53
C TYR A 26 -16.25 7.68 -10.95
N MET A 27 -15.74 8.12 -9.79
CA MET A 27 -14.64 7.42 -9.11
C MET A 27 -15.03 6.00 -8.68
N LEU A 28 -16.26 5.82 -8.20
CA LEU A 28 -16.81 4.51 -7.87
C LEU A 28 -16.81 3.57 -9.07
N LYS A 29 -17.17 4.02 -10.27
CA LYS A 29 -17.14 3.18 -11.48
C LYS A 29 -15.73 2.69 -11.83
N ILE A 30 -14.71 3.51 -11.58
CA ILE A 30 -13.31 3.11 -11.78
C ILE A 30 -12.87 2.12 -10.69
N PHE A 31 -13.22 2.40 -9.43
CA PHE A 31 -12.96 1.52 -8.30
C PHE A 31 -13.71 0.19 -8.38
N ASP A 32 -14.90 0.14 -8.97
CA ASP A 32 -15.62 -1.13 -9.11
C ASP A 32 -14.91 -2.09 -10.09
N ARG A 33 -14.11 -1.56 -11.02
CA ARG A 33 -13.33 -2.34 -11.99
C ARG A 33 -11.95 -2.74 -11.48
N TYR A 34 -11.22 -1.81 -10.85
CA TYR A 34 -9.82 -2.03 -10.45
C TYR A 34 -9.61 -2.07 -8.93
N GLY A 35 -10.60 -1.63 -8.15
CA GLY A 35 -10.50 -1.50 -6.70
C GLY A 35 -10.25 -2.83 -6.02
N ALA A 36 -10.89 -3.93 -6.42
CA ALA A 36 -10.64 -5.23 -5.80
C ALA A 36 -9.17 -5.67 -5.89
N VAL A 37 -8.53 -5.48 -7.06
CA VAL A 37 -7.11 -5.80 -7.28
C VAL A 37 -6.22 -4.83 -6.52
N ALA A 38 -6.51 -3.53 -6.59
CA ALA A 38 -5.75 -2.50 -5.88
C ALA A 38 -5.80 -2.71 -4.36
N ILE A 39 -6.97 -3.03 -3.81
CA ILE A 39 -7.20 -3.29 -2.39
C ILE A 39 -6.47 -4.57 -1.96
N PHE A 40 -6.51 -5.62 -2.78
CA PHE A 40 -5.75 -6.84 -2.51
C PHE A 40 -4.24 -6.58 -2.47
N LEU A 41 -3.69 -5.85 -3.44
CA LEU A 41 -2.27 -5.48 -3.47
C LEU A 41 -1.89 -4.58 -2.29
N PHE A 42 -2.75 -3.62 -1.93
CA PHE A 42 -2.55 -2.74 -0.78
C PHE A 42 -2.55 -3.51 0.54
N ALA A 43 -3.43 -4.51 0.69
CA ALA A 43 -3.49 -5.37 1.87
C ALA A 43 -2.34 -6.40 1.90
N LEU A 44 -1.70 -6.67 0.75
CA LEU A 44 -0.52 -7.51 0.66
C LEU A 44 0.76 -6.75 1.09
N THR A 45 0.79 -5.44 0.89
CA THR A 45 1.75 -4.56 1.55
C THR A 45 1.30 -4.27 2.98
N PRO A 46 2.21 -4.15 3.97
CA PRO A 46 1.85 -3.84 5.37
C PRO A 46 1.42 -2.37 5.54
N LEU A 47 0.49 -1.91 4.71
CA LEU A 47 -0.05 -0.56 4.71
C LEU A 47 -1.31 -0.49 5.59
N PRO A 48 -1.59 0.65 6.23
CA PRO A 48 -2.77 0.83 7.05
C PRO A 48 -4.03 0.85 6.18
N ASP A 49 -4.97 -0.06 6.45
CA ASP A 49 -6.22 -0.20 5.68
C ASP A 49 -7.14 1.03 5.81
N ASP A 50 -6.91 1.86 6.84
CA ASP A 50 -7.62 3.12 7.07
C ASP A 50 -7.56 4.08 5.87
N LEU A 51 -6.45 4.03 5.10
CA LEU A 51 -6.28 4.87 3.90
C LEU A 51 -7.28 4.51 2.79
N LEU A 52 -7.75 3.26 2.76
CA LEU A 52 -8.72 2.79 1.77
C LEU A 52 -10.16 2.88 2.32
N ILE A 53 -10.37 2.52 3.58
CA ILE A 53 -11.70 2.39 4.18
C ILE A 53 -12.41 3.74 4.29
N ILE A 54 -11.70 4.82 4.66
CA ILE A 54 -12.27 6.16 4.80
C ILE A 54 -12.84 6.69 3.47
N PRO A 55 -12.06 6.77 2.36
CA PRO A 55 -12.60 7.23 1.09
C PRO A 55 -13.67 6.29 0.51
N LEU A 56 -13.51 4.96 0.65
CA LEU A 56 -14.52 3.99 0.19
C LEU A 56 -15.86 4.13 0.93
N GLY A 57 -15.82 4.43 2.24
CA GLY A 57 -17.02 4.68 3.05
C GLY A 57 -17.75 5.96 2.64
N ILE A 58 -17.02 7.05 2.39
CA ILE A 58 -17.58 8.31 1.88
C ILE A 58 -18.27 8.07 0.52
N MET A 59 -17.70 7.23 -0.32
CA MET A 59 -18.25 6.88 -1.63
C MET A 59 -19.42 5.87 -1.58
N HIS A 60 -19.82 5.32 -0.41
CA HIS A 60 -20.79 4.21 -0.32
C HIS A 60 -20.39 2.99 -1.19
N TYR A 61 -19.10 2.68 -1.26
CA TYR A 61 -18.69 1.45 -1.89
C TYR A 61 -19.20 0.25 -1.07
N ASN A 62 -19.69 -0.78 -1.75
CA ASN A 62 -20.28 -1.95 -1.09
C ASN A 62 -19.24 -2.57 -0.15
N PRO A 63 -19.50 -2.67 1.17
CA PRO A 63 -18.52 -3.13 2.13
C PRO A 63 -17.99 -4.52 1.80
N VAL A 64 -18.86 -5.40 1.31
CA VAL A 64 -18.48 -6.76 0.93
C VAL A 64 -17.43 -6.77 -0.20
N LYS A 65 -17.52 -5.84 -1.16
CA LYS A 65 -16.63 -5.79 -2.33
C LYS A 65 -15.20 -5.35 -1.99
N PHE A 66 -14.99 -4.59 -0.92
CA PHE A 66 -13.64 -4.23 -0.47
C PHE A 66 -13.12 -5.13 0.65
N LEU A 67 -14.03 -5.64 1.49
CA LEU A 67 -13.68 -6.42 2.67
C LEU A 67 -13.17 -7.82 2.30
N ILE A 68 -13.75 -8.46 1.28
CA ILE A 68 -13.27 -9.75 0.74
C ILE A 68 -11.79 -9.66 0.29
N PRO A 69 -11.42 -8.78 -0.67
CA PRO A 69 -10.03 -8.67 -1.12
C PRO A 69 -9.07 -8.20 -0.01
N CYS A 70 -9.53 -7.36 0.94
CA CYS A 70 -8.73 -6.94 2.08
C CYS A 70 -8.41 -8.11 3.02
N ILE A 71 -9.41 -8.93 3.38
CA ILE A 71 -9.21 -10.14 4.21
C ILE A 71 -8.30 -11.13 3.49
N LEU A 72 -8.53 -11.37 2.20
CA LEU A 72 -7.70 -12.25 1.38
C LEU A 72 -6.25 -11.76 1.28
N GLY A 73 -6.05 -10.46 1.10
CA GLY A 73 -4.72 -9.84 1.04
C GLY A 73 -3.98 -10.00 2.37
N LYS A 74 -4.64 -9.65 3.48
CA LYS A 74 -4.08 -9.83 4.84
C LYS A 74 -3.78 -11.29 5.17
N PHE A 75 -4.69 -12.19 4.83
CA PHE A 75 -4.48 -13.61 5.04
C PHE A 75 -3.27 -14.12 4.24
N SER A 76 -3.18 -13.71 2.97
CA SER A 76 -2.04 -14.04 2.11
C SER A 76 -0.74 -13.46 2.64
N MET A 77 -0.75 -12.20 3.12
CA MET A 77 0.38 -11.57 3.76
C MET A 77 0.85 -12.38 4.98
N CYS A 78 -0.06 -12.72 5.89
CA CYS A 78 0.25 -13.55 7.05
C CYS A 78 0.81 -14.92 6.65
N LEU A 79 0.29 -15.52 5.59
CA LEU A 79 0.73 -16.83 5.10
C LEU A 79 2.13 -16.76 4.47
N ILE A 80 2.41 -15.73 3.67
CA ILE A 80 3.75 -15.45 3.13
C ILE A 80 4.74 -15.22 4.27
N LEU A 81 4.36 -14.42 5.28
CA LEU A 81 5.21 -14.15 6.44
C LEU A 81 5.45 -15.40 7.28
N ALA A 82 4.43 -16.24 7.47
CA ALA A 82 4.53 -17.47 8.24
C ALA A 82 5.38 -18.54 7.52
N LEU A 83 5.18 -18.73 6.21
CA LEU A 83 5.98 -19.65 5.41
C LEU A 83 7.41 -19.15 5.26
N GLY A 84 7.59 -17.88 4.90
CA GLY A 84 8.88 -17.23 4.81
C GLY A 84 9.61 -17.26 6.16
N GLY A 85 8.91 -16.99 7.25
CA GLY A 85 9.41 -17.11 8.61
C GLY A 85 9.83 -18.53 8.96
N ARG A 86 9.07 -19.56 8.58
CA ARG A 86 9.43 -20.97 8.85
C ARG A 86 10.69 -21.43 8.10
N PHE A 87 10.86 -21.03 6.84
CA PHE A 87 12.10 -21.30 6.10
C PHE A 87 13.26 -20.47 6.63
N SER A 88 12.99 -19.20 6.94
CA SER A 88 13.99 -18.26 7.45
C SER A 88 14.45 -18.63 8.85
N ILE A 89 13.60 -19.16 9.75
CA ILE A 89 13.98 -19.51 11.13
C ILE A 89 15.11 -20.54 11.15
N SER A 90 15.16 -21.45 10.17
CA SER A 90 16.23 -22.45 10.06
C SER A 90 17.54 -21.80 9.62
N ILE A 91 17.48 -20.86 8.67
CA ILE A 91 18.64 -20.10 8.17
C ILE A 91 19.14 -19.14 9.25
N ILE A 92 18.23 -18.39 9.87
CA ILE A 92 18.45 -17.46 10.98
C ILE A 92 19.07 -18.21 12.15
N ARG A 93 18.54 -19.37 12.58
CA ARG A 93 19.16 -20.16 13.66
C ARG A 93 20.55 -20.64 13.28
N GLY A 94 20.78 -21.07 12.03
CA GLY A 94 22.13 -21.44 11.57
C GLY A 94 23.13 -20.27 11.57
N LEU A 95 22.68 -19.07 11.19
CA LEU A 95 23.50 -17.85 11.11
C LEU A 95 23.69 -17.12 12.45
N LEU A 96 22.71 -17.18 13.35
CA LEU A 96 22.73 -16.49 14.65
C LEU A 96 23.16 -17.38 15.81
N ALA A 97 22.99 -18.71 15.73
CA ALA A 97 23.40 -19.64 16.80
C ALA A 97 24.77 -20.30 16.55
N GLY A 98 25.40 -20.08 15.39
CA GLY A 98 26.81 -20.46 15.17
C GLY A 98 27.77 -19.54 15.94
N GLU A 99 29.04 -19.94 16.05
CA GLU A 99 30.12 -19.20 16.76
C GLU A 99 30.32 -17.74 16.28
N GLY A 100 29.75 -17.38 15.12
CA GLY A 100 29.73 -16.03 14.55
C GLY A 100 28.45 -15.21 14.81
N GLY A 101 27.56 -15.60 15.73
CA GLY A 101 26.27 -14.89 15.96
C GLY A 101 26.37 -13.39 16.27
N TRP A 102 27.47 -12.97 16.91
CA TRP A 102 27.80 -11.56 17.13
C TRP A 102 28.25 -10.86 15.84
N VAL A 103 28.99 -11.55 14.98
CA VAL A 103 29.44 -11.04 13.66
C VAL A 103 28.24 -10.79 12.75
N THR A 104 27.30 -11.73 12.66
CA THR A 104 26.10 -11.58 11.81
C THR A 104 25.17 -10.47 12.29
N THR A 105 25.07 -10.27 13.62
CA THR A 105 24.34 -9.15 14.22
C THR A 105 24.97 -7.81 13.87
N VAL A 106 26.29 -7.67 14.02
CA VAL A 106 27.02 -6.43 13.68
C VAL A 106 26.91 -6.12 12.18
N ILE A 107 27.03 -7.12 11.31
CA ILE A 107 26.88 -6.95 9.86
C ILE A 107 25.47 -6.45 9.52
N THR A 108 24.43 -7.03 10.11
CA THR A 108 23.04 -6.62 9.85
C THR A 108 22.80 -5.19 10.33
N PHE A 109 23.36 -4.82 11.48
CA PHE A 109 23.27 -3.46 12.02
C PHE A 109 23.96 -2.44 11.11
N LEU A 110 25.18 -2.74 10.64
CA LEU A 110 25.91 -1.89 9.70
C LEU A 110 25.20 -1.76 8.35
N LEU A 111 24.63 -2.86 7.84
CA LEU A 111 23.85 -2.86 6.61
C LEU A 111 22.62 -1.96 6.73
N LEU A 112 21.92 -2.03 7.87
CA LEU A 112 20.75 -1.19 8.14
C LEU A 112 21.13 0.29 8.22
N ILE A 113 22.23 0.62 8.90
CA ILE A 113 22.78 2.00 8.90
C ILE A 113 23.14 2.44 7.48
N GLY A 114 23.76 1.57 6.68
CA GLY A 114 24.11 1.85 5.29
C GLY A 114 22.87 2.19 4.44
N ILE A 115 21.80 1.39 4.56
CA ILE A 115 20.52 1.66 3.89
C ILE A 115 19.95 3.01 4.31
N ILE A 116 19.96 3.33 5.61
CA ILE A 116 19.47 4.63 6.11
C ILE A 116 20.30 5.78 5.52
N ILE A 117 21.63 5.68 5.50
CA ILE A 117 22.50 6.71 4.92
C ILE A 117 22.21 6.89 3.43
N ILE A 118 22.00 5.80 2.69
CA ILE A 118 21.61 5.85 1.28
C ILE A 118 20.26 6.56 1.13
N MET A 119 19.25 6.20 1.93
CA MET A 119 17.96 6.88 1.91
C MET A 119 18.08 8.38 2.18
N LEU A 120 18.96 8.80 3.08
CA LEU A 120 19.14 10.22 3.40
C LEU A 120 19.96 10.98 2.36
N LYS A 121 20.91 10.32 1.67
CA LYS A 121 21.74 10.94 0.63
C LYS A 121 21.08 10.99 -0.74
N LEU A 122 20.11 10.13 -1.01
CA LEU A 122 19.37 10.16 -2.27
C LEU A 122 18.46 11.39 -2.28
N ASP A 123 18.69 12.31 -3.22
CA ASP A 123 17.77 13.40 -3.55
C ASP A 123 16.50 12.80 -4.16
N TRP A 124 15.56 12.43 -3.30
CA TRP A 124 14.26 11.92 -3.71
C TRP A 124 13.55 12.87 -4.67
N GLU A 125 13.79 14.18 -4.55
CA GLU A 125 13.28 15.20 -5.47
C GLU A 125 13.78 14.99 -6.91
N LYS A 126 15.09 14.81 -7.12
CA LYS A 126 15.65 14.56 -8.45
C LYS A 126 15.20 13.23 -9.04
N ILE A 127 15.07 12.20 -8.19
CA ILE A 127 14.60 10.88 -8.62
C ILE A 127 13.12 10.94 -9.01
N PHE A 128 12.31 11.63 -8.21
CA PHE A 128 10.89 11.82 -8.47
C PHE A 128 10.67 12.60 -9.77
N LEU A 129 11.34 13.74 -9.95
CA LEU A 129 11.24 14.55 -11.16
C LEU A 129 11.67 13.76 -12.40
N LYS A 130 12.79 13.02 -12.34
CA LYS A 130 13.25 12.19 -13.47
C LYS A 130 12.26 11.10 -13.88
N TYR A 131 11.48 10.56 -12.95
CA TYR A 131 10.49 9.52 -13.26
C TYR A 131 9.13 10.09 -13.69
N VAL A 132 8.68 11.19 -13.09
CA VAL A 132 7.41 11.85 -13.45
C VAL A 132 7.52 12.55 -14.80
N GLU A 133 8.60 13.31 -15.04
CA GLU A 133 8.82 14.03 -16.31
C GLU A 133 9.02 13.07 -17.49
N LYS A 134 9.59 11.88 -17.24
CA LYS A 134 9.69 10.82 -18.25
C LYS A 134 8.32 10.25 -18.67
N HIS A 135 7.31 10.30 -17.79
CA HIS A 135 5.96 9.89 -18.12
C HIS A 135 5.14 10.99 -18.83
N GLU A 136 5.42 12.27 -18.58
CA GLU A 136 4.78 13.37 -19.34
C GLU A 136 5.41 13.57 -20.72
N GLY A 137 6.71 13.34 -20.89
CA GLY A 137 7.40 13.45 -22.19
C GLY A 137 7.04 12.39 -23.25
N THR A 138 6.21 11.40 -22.89
CA THR A 138 5.73 10.35 -23.82
C THR A 138 4.24 10.50 -24.17
N GLY A 139 3.52 11.41 -23.52
CA GLY A 139 2.09 11.68 -23.78
C GLY A 139 1.82 12.75 -24.83
N ASP A 140 2.81 13.58 -25.16
CA ASP A 140 2.60 14.80 -25.97
C ASP A 140 3.18 14.73 -27.41
N ARG A 141 3.50 13.52 -27.92
CA ARG A 141 3.87 13.31 -29.33
C ARG A 141 2.81 12.56 -30.15
N GLY A 142 1.55 12.67 -29.74
CA GLY A 142 0.41 12.06 -30.44
C GLY A 142 -0.68 13.05 -30.90
N GLN A 143 -0.51 14.36 -30.64
CA GLN A 143 -1.42 15.41 -31.08
C GLN A 143 -0.65 16.65 -31.55
N ASN A 144 0.08 16.54 -32.66
CA ASN A 144 0.32 17.65 -33.61
C ASN A 144 1.21 17.16 -34.75
N ASN A 145 0.58 16.55 -35.76
CA ASN A 145 0.77 16.74 -37.21
C ASN A 145 0.12 15.60 -37.97
#